data_AF-A0A7Y0BIZ2-F1
#
_entry.id   AF-A0A7Y0BIZ2-F1
#
_cell.length_a   1.000
_cell.length_b   1.000
_cell.length_c   1.000
_cell.angle_alpha   90.00
_cell.angle_beta   90.00
_cell.angle_gamma   90.00
#
_symmetry.space_group_name_H-M   'P 1'
#
loop_
_entity.id
_entity.type
_entity.pdbx_description
1 polymer ?
#
loop_
_entity_poly.entity_id
_entity_poly.type
_entity_poly.pdbx_seq_one_letter_code
_entity_poly.pdbx_strand_id
1 'polypeptide(L)'
;MKKLTITLAIAILGCTTALHAQTPDAKTEWATKVVALQQGPELDRLVAQLAGSTTQELIANWGPKLEANVPKAKQQKASEDLNSELKKYAEDTNQLIGKQVKKVSTDVLVPAYAERFTLDELKQIAAFFDSPAIKKYQTSAPELGNVFIQKLIEASRSDVVARAKQFDDAALKIVGTAAPAPKAGKPVKK
;
A
#
# COMPACT_ATOMS: atom_id res chain seq x y z
N MET A 1 46.77 55.92 -52.91
CA MET A 1 46.51 57.08 -52.02
C MET A 1 45.37 56.73 -51.08
N LYS A 2 45.54 57.09 -49.80
CA LYS A 2 44.54 57.19 -48.71
C LYS A 2 44.08 55.90 -48.03
N LYS A 3 44.52 55.83 -46.77
CA LYS A 3 44.24 54.89 -45.68
C LYS A 3 42.82 55.14 -45.14
N LEU A 4 42.14 54.10 -44.64
CA LEU A 4 41.35 54.24 -43.41
C LEU A 4 41.10 52.89 -42.75
N THR A 5 41.73 52.74 -41.57
CA THR A 5 41.50 51.76 -40.52
C THR A 5 40.06 51.82 -40.00
N ILE A 6 39.39 50.68 -39.85
CA ILE A 6 38.22 50.56 -38.97
C ILE A 6 38.40 49.38 -38.01
N THR A 7 38.22 49.76 -36.75
CA THR A 7 38.48 49.12 -35.48
C THR A 7 37.64 47.88 -35.19
N LEU A 8 38.31 46.90 -34.58
CA LEU A 8 37.78 45.73 -33.87
C LEU A 8 36.88 46.16 -32.69
N ALA A 9 35.59 45.83 -32.74
CA ALA A 9 34.69 45.87 -31.59
C ALA A 9 34.31 44.45 -31.19
N ILE A 10 35.08 43.86 -30.27
CA ILE A 10 34.71 42.63 -29.57
C ILE A 10 33.60 43.02 -28.58
N ALA A 11 32.36 42.74 -28.94
CA ALA A 11 31.23 42.74 -28.02
C ALA A 11 31.39 41.54 -27.08
N ILE A 12 32.03 41.76 -25.93
CA ILE A 12 31.99 40.83 -24.80
C ILE A 12 30.56 40.90 -24.26
N LEU A 13 29.72 39.95 -24.67
CA LEU A 13 28.49 39.65 -23.95
C LEU A 13 28.89 39.24 -22.53
N GLY A 14 28.68 40.14 -21.58
CA GLY A 14 28.65 39.79 -20.16
C GLY A 14 27.46 38.88 -19.91
N CYS A 15 27.65 37.56 -20.05
CA CYS A 15 26.84 36.60 -19.32
C CYS A 15 27.14 36.80 -17.83
N THR A 16 26.41 37.71 -17.19
CA THR A 16 26.24 37.66 -15.75
C THR A 16 25.49 36.37 -15.44
N THR A 17 26.22 35.30 -15.17
CA THR A 17 25.68 34.19 -14.39
C THR A 17 25.30 34.79 -13.05
N ALA A 18 24.03 35.13 -12.88
CA ALA A 18 23.46 35.33 -11.57
C ALA A 18 23.72 34.03 -10.81
N LEU A 19 24.72 34.07 -9.95
CA LEU A 19 24.98 33.09 -8.91
C LEU A 19 23.74 33.14 -8.01
N HIS A 20 22.68 32.41 -8.39
CA HIS A 20 21.53 32.23 -7.51
C HIS A 20 22.04 31.40 -6.33
N ALA A 21 22.31 32.09 -5.22
CA ALA A 21 22.33 31.48 -3.92
C ALA A 21 21.05 30.63 -3.80
N GLN A 22 21.23 29.31 -3.65
CA GLN A 22 20.19 28.28 -3.72
C GLN A 22 19.18 28.45 -2.58
N THR A 23 18.25 29.38 -2.74
CA THR A 23 16.92 29.19 -2.18
C THR A 23 16.31 27.99 -2.91
N PRO A 24 15.75 27.00 -2.21
CA PRO A 24 15.00 25.94 -2.87
C PRO A 24 13.98 26.60 -3.79
N ASP A 25 13.97 26.19 -5.05
CA ASP A 25 12.97 26.66 -6.01
C ASP A 25 11.57 26.42 -5.40
N ALA A 26 10.70 27.44 -5.42
CA ALA A 26 9.40 27.39 -4.75
C ALA A 26 8.57 26.18 -5.20
N LYS A 27 8.73 25.74 -6.46
CA LYS A 27 8.08 24.54 -7.00
C LYS A 27 8.58 23.27 -6.29
N THR A 28 9.89 23.19 -6.05
CA THR A 28 10.53 22.09 -5.30
C THR A 28 10.07 22.02 -3.84
N GLU A 29 9.87 23.16 -3.18
CA GLU A 29 9.32 23.20 -1.81
C GLU A 29 7.89 22.67 -1.75
N TRP A 30 7.02 23.12 -2.66
CA TRP A 30 5.64 22.65 -2.72
C TRP A 30 5.54 21.19 -3.16
N ALA A 31 6.40 20.73 -4.07
CA ALA A 31 6.51 19.32 -4.43
C ALA A 31 6.95 18.47 -3.22
N THR A 32 7.92 18.95 -2.43
CA THR A 32 8.35 18.29 -1.18
C THR A 32 7.18 18.16 -0.21
N LYS A 33 6.42 19.24 -0.01
CA LYS A 33 5.23 19.22 0.84
C LYS A 33 4.17 18.24 0.34
N VAL A 34 3.86 18.24 -0.96
CA VAL A 34 2.88 17.33 -1.58
C VAL A 34 3.30 15.87 -1.42
N VAL A 35 4.57 15.54 -1.66
CA VAL A 35 5.09 14.18 -1.47
C VAL A 35 4.98 13.77 0.00
N ALA A 36 5.34 14.64 0.94
CA ALA A 36 5.23 14.37 2.37
C ALA A 36 3.78 14.16 2.82
N LEU A 37 2.82 14.95 2.30
CA LEU A 37 1.39 14.82 2.64
C LEU A 37 0.76 13.51 2.16
N GLN A 38 1.37 12.86 1.17
CA GLN A 38 0.94 11.54 0.68
C GLN A 38 1.57 10.39 1.46
N GLN A 39 2.63 10.66 2.23
CA GLN A 39 3.17 9.67 3.16
C GLN A 39 2.20 9.56 4.34
N GLY A 40 1.77 8.34 4.62
CA GLY A 40 0.81 8.06 5.68
C GLY A 40 0.92 6.62 6.18
N PRO A 41 0.03 6.19 7.09
CA PRO A 41 0.12 4.90 7.77
C PRO A 41 0.19 3.69 6.82
N GLU A 42 -0.40 3.77 5.63
CA GLU A 42 -0.32 2.71 4.63
C GLU A 42 1.08 2.52 4.06
N LEU A 43 1.88 3.58 3.95
CA LEU A 43 3.27 3.47 3.53
C LEU A 43 4.11 2.78 4.63
N ASP A 44 3.88 3.12 5.90
CA ASP A 44 4.53 2.43 7.01
C ASP A 44 4.13 0.94 7.07
N ARG A 45 2.85 0.64 6.83
CA ARG A 45 2.35 -0.74 6.71
C ARG A 45 3.03 -1.48 5.56
N LEU A 46 3.22 -0.82 4.41
CA LEU A 46 3.93 -1.38 3.27
C LEU A 46 5.41 -1.66 3.62
N VAL A 47 6.11 -0.73 4.27
CA VAL A 47 7.49 -0.92 4.73
C VAL A 47 7.60 -2.12 5.66
N ALA A 48 6.71 -2.21 6.66
CA ALA A 48 6.67 -3.34 7.57
C ALA A 48 6.35 -4.66 6.86
N GLN A 49 5.45 -4.65 5.87
CA GLN A 49 5.14 -5.83 5.05
C GLN A 49 6.34 -6.29 4.21
N LEU A 50 7.06 -5.36 3.60
CA LEU A 50 8.29 -5.65 2.84
C LEU A 50 9.37 -6.24 3.75
N ALA A 51 9.62 -5.64 4.91
CA ALA A 51 10.57 -6.16 5.89
C ALA A 51 10.14 -7.54 6.44
N GLY A 52 8.85 -7.73 6.71
CA GLY A 52 8.32 -9.02 7.14
C GLY A 52 8.48 -10.11 6.07
N SER A 53 8.32 -9.77 4.79
CA SER A 53 8.46 -10.73 3.68
C SER A 53 9.87 -11.32 3.59
N THR A 54 10.91 -10.55 3.94
CA THR A 54 12.30 -11.04 3.89
C THR A 54 12.63 -12.03 5.01
N THR A 55 11.88 -12.02 6.12
CA THR A 55 12.09 -12.99 7.22
C THR A 55 11.62 -14.41 6.89
N GLN A 56 10.66 -14.56 5.97
CA GLN A 56 10.08 -15.87 5.65
C GLN A 56 11.12 -16.81 5.03
N GLU A 57 11.99 -16.28 4.17
CA GLU A 57 13.09 -17.04 3.55
C GLU A 57 14.11 -17.51 4.59
N LEU A 58 14.44 -16.67 5.57
CA LEU A 58 15.34 -17.02 6.66
C LEU A 58 14.78 -18.15 7.52
N ILE A 59 13.49 -18.09 7.86
CA ILE A 59 12.80 -19.15 8.61
C ILE A 59 12.81 -20.46 7.83
N ALA A 60 12.47 -20.42 6.53
CA ALA A 60 12.45 -21.60 5.67
C ALA A 60 13.84 -22.26 5.54
N ASN A 61 14.90 -21.46 5.52
CA ASN A 61 16.28 -21.94 5.42
C ASN A 61 16.84 -22.47 6.75
N TRP A 62 16.52 -21.83 7.88
CA TRP A 62 17.12 -22.14 9.18
C TRP A 62 16.30 -23.10 10.05
N GLY A 63 14.99 -23.18 9.87
CA GLY A 63 14.12 -24.11 10.60
C GLY A 63 14.58 -25.57 10.48
N PRO A 64 14.71 -26.13 9.27
CA PRO A 64 15.20 -27.50 9.08
C PRO A 64 16.63 -27.71 9.60
N LYS A 65 17.49 -26.69 9.50
CA LYS A 65 18.88 -26.76 9.99
C LYS A 65 18.95 -26.80 11.52
N LEU A 66 18.05 -26.09 12.20
CA LEU A 66 17.92 -26.14 13.66
C LEU A 66 17.53 -27.56 14.08
N GLU A 67 16.52 -28.14 13.44
CA GLU A 67 16.03 -29.50 13.75
C GLU A 67 17.08 -30.57 13.49
N ALA A 68 17.80 -30.47 12.36
CA ALA A 68 18.78 -31.46 11.95
C ALA A 68 20.10 -31.39 12.74
N ASN A 69 20.57 -30.20 13.10
CA ASN A 69 21.93 -30.01 13.62
C ASN A 69 21.99 -29.71 15.14
N VAL A 70 20.88 -29.36 15.78
CA VAL A 70 20.86 -29.05 17.22
C VAL A 70 20.26 -30.22 18.02
N PRO A 71 20.96 -30.72 19.05
CA PRO A 71 20.42 -31.76 19.92
C PRO A 71 19.09 -31.32 20.57
N LYS A 72 18.11 -32.23 20.67
CA LYS A 72 16.75 -31.92 21.19
C LYS A 72 16.75 -31.11 22.50
N ALA A 73 17.61 -31.46 23.46
CA ALA A 73 17.72 -30.77 24.74
C ALA A 73 18.12 -29.27 24.63
N LYS A 74 18.70 -28.84 23.50
CA LYS A 74 19.14 -27.46 23.24
C LYS A 74 18.26 -26.74 22.20
N GLN A 75 17.33 -27.42 21.54
CA GLN A 75 16.54 -26.86 20.44
C GLN A 75 15.68 -25.68 20.89
N GLN A 76 15.06 -25.74 22.07
CA GLN A 76 14.22 -24.65 22.58
C GLN A 76 15.03 -23.35 22.71
N LYS A 77 16.17 -23.40 23.40
CA LYS A 77 17.05 -22.24 23.56
C LYS A 77 17.57 -21.72 22.20
N ALA A 78 18.00 -22.62 21.32
CA ALA A 78 18.48 -22.23 20.01
C ALA A 78 17.36 -21.62 19.13
N SER A 79 16.11 -22.07 19.27
CA SER A 79 14.94 -21.46 18.63
C SER A 79 14.68 -20.06 19.17
N GLU A 80 14.74 -19.86 20.49
CA GLU A 80 14.60 -18.53 21.11
C GLU A 80 15.69 -17.56 20.67
N ASP A 81 16.95 -18.02 20.64
CA ASP A 81 18.09 -17.23 20.19
C ASP A 81 17.92 -16.85 18.68
N LEU A 82 17.51 -17.80 17.82
CA LEU A 82 17.18 -17.52 16.40
C LEU A 82 16.01 -16.56 16.24
N ASN A 83 14.95 -16.69 17.05
CA ASN A 83 13.80 -15.79 17.03
C ASN A 83 14.20 -14.36 17.44
N SER A 84 15.15 -14.22 18.38
CA SER A 84 15.71 -12.92 18.74
C SER A 84 16.47 -12.29 17.56
N GLU A 85 17.31 -13.06 16.88
CA GLU A 85 18.03 -12.59 15.68
C GLU A 85 17.08 -12.25 14.53
N LEU A 86 16.01 -13.03 14.33
CA LEU A 86 14.98 -12.73 13.33
C LEU A 86 14.24 -11.42 13.62
N LYS A 87 13.92 -11.14 14.90
CA LYS A 87 13.33 -9.86 15.31
C LYS A 87 14.28 -8.69 15.04
N LYS A 88 15.55 -8.85 15.38
CA LYS A 88 16.59 -7.85 15.12
C LYS A 88 16.74 -7.59 13.62
N TYR A 89 16.83 -8.65 12.82
CA TYR A 89 16.87 -8.55 11.36
C TYR A 89 15.65 -7.84 10.79
N ALA A 90 14.44 -8.14 11.28
CA ALA A 90 13.22 -7.48 10.84
C ALA A 90 13.23 -5.97 11.15
N GLU A 91 13.65 -5.59 12.35
CA GLU A 91 13.79 -4.18 12.76
C GLU A 91 14.84 -3.45 11.91
N ASP A 92 16.04 -4.03 11.77
CA ASP A 92 17.12 -3.47 10.96
C ASP A 92 16.67 -3.29 9.49
N THR A 93 15.96 -4.28 8.95
CA THR A 93 15.41 -4.24 7.59
C THR A 93 14.33 -3.17 7.45
N ASN A 94 13.43 -3.05 8.42
CA ASN A 94 12.41 -2.01 8.44
C ASN A 94 13.07 -0.62 8.42
N GLN A 95 14.05 -0.36 9.29
CA GLN A 95 14.79 0.89 9.31
C GLN A 95 15.54 1.16 8.00
N LEU A 96 16.13 0.12 7.39
CA LEU A 96 16.83 0.24 6.10
C LEU A 96 15.86 0.67 5.00
N ILE A 97 14.71 -0.01 4.88
CA ILE A 97 13.69 0.32 3.88
C ILE A 97 13.09 1.71 4.16
N GLY A 98 12.82 2.06 5.42
CA GLY A 98 12.36 3.40 5.80
C GLY A 98 13.34 4.51 5.41
N LYS A 99 14.66 4.29 5.56
CA LYS A 99 15.68 5.21 5.04
C LYS A 99 15.61 5.35 3.52
N GLN A 100 15.37 4.25 2.80
CA GLN A 100 15.18 4.29 1.35
C GLN A 100 13.90 5.03 0.95
N VAL A 101 12.81 4.91 1.70
CA VAL A 101 11.59 5.71 1.47
C VAL A 101 11.91 7.20 1.49
N LYS A 102 12.64 7.67 2.50
CA LYS A 102 13.06 9.08 2.58
C LYS A 102 13.93 9.49 1.39
N LYS A 103 14.94 8.67 1.07
CA LYS A 103 15.86 8.93 -0.04
C LYS A 103 15.14 8.97 -1.39
N VAL A 104 14.34 7.97 -1.71
CA VAL A 104 13.58 7.87 -2.97
C VAL A 104 12.55 8.99 -3.06
N SER A 105 11.95 9.38 -1.94
CA SER A 105 11.02 10.52 -1.93
C SER A 105 11.74 11.81 -2.33
N THR A 106 12.89 12.11 -1.72
CA THR A 106 13.66 13.33 -2.03
C THR A 106 14.29 13.30 -3.41
N ASP A 107 14.95 12.20 -3.78
CA ASP A 107 15.80 12.13 -4.97
C ASP A 107 15.01 11.81 -6.25
N VAL A 108 13.84 11.17 -6.12
CA VAL A 108 13.04 10.68 -7.26
C VAL A 108 11.66 11.34 -7.30
N LEU A 109 10.88 11.24 -6.22
CA LEU A 109 9.50 11.72 -6.25
C LEU A 109 9.41 13.25 -6.29
N VAL A 110 10.18 13.97 -5.48
CA VAL A 110 10.13 15.44 -5.45
C VAL A 110 10.46 16.04 -6.82
N PRO A 111 11.55 15.66 -7.52
CA PRO A 111 11.81 16.12 -8.88
C PRO A 111 10.69 15.72 -9.85
N ALA A 112 10.17 14.50 -9.75
CA ALA A 112 9.10 14.02 -10.63
C ALA A 112 7.81 14.85 -10.48
N TYR A 113 7.46 15.26 -9.26
CA TYR A 113 6.33 16.16 -8.98
C TYR A 113 6.61 17.59 -9.47
N ALA A 114 7.80 18.12 -9.19
CA ALA A 114 8.19 19.44 -9.64
C ALA A 114 8.24 19.55 -11.18
N GLU A 115 8.54 18.47 -11.89
CA GLU A 115 8.51 18.42 -13.35
C GLU A 115 7.07 18.39 -13.90
N ARG A 116 6.18 17.56 -13.31
CA ARG A 116 4.86 17.22 -13.87
C ARG A 116 3.75 18.20 -13.55
N PHE A 117 3.83 18.89 -12.42
CA PHE A 117 2.78 19.81 -11.96
C PHE A 117 3.27 21.25 -12.04
N THR A 118 2.38 22.21 -12.19
CA THR A 118 2.67 23.64 -12.01
C THR A 118 2.74 24.00 -10.53
N LEU A 119 3.30 25.17 -10.21
CA LEU A 119 3.36 25.67 -8.83
C LEU A 119 1.96 25.78 -8.20
N ASP A 120 0.97 26.24 -8.96
CA ASP A 120 -0.38 26.42 -8.46
C ASP A 120 -1.11 25.08 -8.25
N GLU A 121 -0.91 24.10 -9.12
CA GLU A 121 -1.43 22.75 -8.91
C GLU A 121 -0.83 22.08 -7.67
N LEU A 122 0.49 22.22 -7.44
CA LEU A 122 1.12 21.70 -6.23
C LEU A 122 0.55 22.33 -4.96
N LYS A 123 0.27 23.64 -4.98
CA LYS A 123 -0.40 24.34 -3.86
C LYS A 123 -1.82 23.83 -3.65
N GLN A 124 -2.58 23.64 -4.72
CA GLN A 124 -3.95 23.11 -4.65
C GLN A 124 -3.98 21.69 -4.09
N ILE A 125 -3.08 20.81 -4.54
CA ILE A 125 -2.94 19.45 -4.01
C ILE A 125 -2.60 19.50 -2.52
N ALA A 126 -1.61 20.32 -2.12
CA ALA A 126 -1.24 20.46 -0.72
C ALA A 126 -2.40 20.99 0.13
N ALA A 127 -3.14 22.00 -0.34
CA ALA A 127 -4.31 22.54 0.34
C ALA A 127 -5.44 21.51 0.48
N PHE A 128 -5.66 20.67 -0.53
CA PHE A 128 -6.62 19.56 -0.47
C PHE A 128 -6.26 18.59 0.66
N PHE A 129 -5.03 18.09 0.70
CA PHE A 129 -4.59 17.16 1.75
C PHE A 129 -4.55 17.81 3.15
N ASP A 130 -4.23 19.11 3.23
CA ASP A 130 -4.25 19.83 4.50
C ASP A 130 -5.65 20.14 5.02
N SER A 131 -6.67 20.08 4.15
CA SER A 131 -8.05 20.37 4.50
C SER A 131 -8.52 19.56 5.71
N PRO A 132 -9.04 20.22 6.76
CA PRO A 132 -9.60 19.52 7.93
C PRO A 132 -10.71 18.54 7.55
N ALA A 133 -11.50 18.85 6.52
CA ALA A 133 -12.54 17.98 6.02
C ALA A 133 -11.96 16.70 5.39
N ILE A 134 -10.87 16.80 4.64
CA ILE A 134 -10.18 15.65 4.05
C ILE A 134 -9.51 14.80 5.12
N LYS A 135 -8.84 15.41 6.09
CA LYS A 135 -8.26 14.68 7.23
C LYS A 135 -9.33 13.92 8.02
N LYS A 136 -10.47 14.58 8.33
CA LYS A 136 -11.61 13.92 8.97
C LYS A 136 -12.16 12.77 8.11
N TYR A 137 -12.33 13.00 6.81
CA TYR A 137 -12.81 11.96 5.90
C TYR A 137 -11.88 10.74 5.87
N GLN A 138 -10.56 10.94 5.78
CA GLN A 138 -9.58 9.85 5.79
C GLN A 138 -9.64 9.01 7.07
N THR A 139 -9.79 9.65 8.24
CA THR A 139 -9.94 8.95 9.52
C THR A 139 -11.29 8.24 9.65
N SER A 140 -12.37 8.83 9.15
CA SER A 140 -13.73 8.28 9.29
C SER A 140 -14.13 7.27 8.19
N ALA A 141 -13.47 7.29 7.03
CA ALA A 141 -13.86 6.47 5.88
C ALA A 141 -13.93 4.95 6.16
N PRO A 142 -13.00 4.32 6.91
CA PRO A 142 -13.10 2.90 7.26
C PRO A 142 -14.37 2.57 8.06
N GLU A 143 -14.73 3.43 9.02
CA GLU A 143 -15.94 3.27 9.83
C GLU A 143 -17.20 3.40 8.97
N LEU A 144 -17.25 4.41 8.09
CA LEU A 144 -18.37 4.58 7.15
C LEU A 144 -18.52 3.37 6.23
N GLY A 145 -17.41 2.79 5.76
CA GLY A 145 -17.39 1.53 5.02
C GLY A 145 -17.98 0.37 5.81
N ASN A 146 -17.60 0.23 7.09
CA ASN A 146 -18.16 -0.81 7.98
C ASN A 146 -19.66 -0.64 8.21
N VAL A 147 -20.15 0.59 8.35
CA VAL A 147 -21.59 0.88 8.44
C VAL A 147 -22.31 0.45 7.17
N PHE A 148 -21.76 0.80 6.00
CA PHE A 148 -22.32 0.41 4.72
C PHE A 148 -22.40 -1.12 4.56
N ILE A 149 -21.32 -1.84 4.87
CA ILE A 149 -21.27 -3.32 4.77
C ILE A 149 -22.31 -3.97 5.69
N GLN A 150 -22.40 -3.53 6.94
CA GLN A 150 -23.38 -4.07 7.89
C GLN A 150 -24.81 -3.89 7.39
N LYS A 151 -25.14 -2.69 6.90
CA LYS A 151 -26.48 -2.40 6.36
C LYS A 151 -26.76 -3.15 5.06
N LEU A 152 -25.76 -3.33 4.20
CA LEU A 152 -25.91 -4.12 2.99
C LEU A 152 -26.19 -5.60 3.30
N ILE A 153 -25.49 -6.19 4.28
CA ILE A 153 -25.73 -7.56 4.73
C ILE A 153 -27.14 -7.69 5.33
N GLU A 154 -27.53 -6.75 6.19
CA GLU A 154 -28.87 -6.72 6.79
C GLU A 154 -29.96 -6.68 5.72
N ALA A 155 -29.83 -5.79 4.73
CA ALA A 155 -30.81 -5.60 3.67
C ALA A 155 -30.87 -6.77 2.67
N SER A 156 -29.79 -7.52 2.47
CA SER A 156 -29.72 -8.60 1.47
C SER A 156 -29.96 -10.01 2.03
N ARG A 157 -29.90 -10.18 3.36
CA ARG A 157 -29.91 -11.51 4.00
C ARG A 157 -31.12 -12.37 3.61
N SER A 158 -32.33 -11.81 3.64
CA SER A 158 -33.56 -12.57 3.36
C SER A 158 -33.56 -13.14 1.94
N ASP A 159 -33.16 -12.32 0.98
CA ASP A 159 -33.20 -12.66 -0.44
C ASP A 159 -32.13 -13.69 -0.78
N VAL A 160 -30.94 -13.56 -0.21
CA VAL A 160 -29.86 -14.56 -0.34
C VAL A 160 -30.31 -15.91 0.23
N VAL A 161 -30.91 -15.92 1.42
CA VAL A 161 -31.45 -17.15 2.04
C VAL A 161 -32.55 -17.78 1.18
N ALA A 162 -33.44 -16.97 0.62
CA ALA A 162 -34.48 -17.46 -0.28
C ALA A 162 -33.90 -18.09 -1.56
N ARG A 163 -32.87 -17.48 -2.13
CA ARG A 163 -32.17 -18.02 -3.32
C ARG A 163 -31.42 -19.31 -3.00
N ALA A 164 -30.81 -19.43 -1.83
CA ALA A 164 -30.18 -20.67 -1.38
C ALA A 164 -31.20 -21.81 -1.27
N LYS A 165 -32.38 -21.56 -0.68
CA LYS A 165 -33.47 -22.54 -0.61
C LYS A 165 -33.95 -22.97 -2.01
N GLN A 166 -34.11 -22.01 -2.93
CA GLN A 166 -34.50 -22.30 -4.31
C GLN A 166 -33.48 -23.19 -5.02
N PHE A 167 -32.18 -22.96 -4.76
CA PHE A 167 -31.12 -23.81 -5.24
C PHE A 167 -31.22 -25.23 -4.65
N ASP A 168 -31.41 -25.36 -3.34
CA ASP A 168 -31.56 -26.68 -2.67
C ASP A 168 -32.74 -27.47 -3.27
N ASP A 169 -33.88 -26.83 -3.49
CA ASP A 169 -35.06 -27.46 -4.09
C ASP A 169 -34.78 -27.95 -5.53
N ALA A 170 -33.99 -27.19 -6.30
CA ALA A 170 -33.58 -27.60 -7.64
C ALA A 170 -32.56 -28.74 -7.59
N ALA A 171 -31.57 -28.66 -6.69
CA ALA A 171 -30.55 -29.67 -6.51
C ALA A 171 -31.15 -31.02 -6.10
N LEU A 172 -32.11 -31.04 -5.14
CA LEU A 172 -32.81 -32.25 -4.70
C LEU A 172 -33.54 -32.97 -5.86
N LYS A 173 -34.14 -32.21 -6.78
CA LYS A 173 -34.78 -32.76 -7.98
C LYS A 173 -33.77 -33.41 -8.93
N ILE A 174 -32.57 -32.82 -9.06
CA ILE A 174 -31.51 -33.33 -9.94
C ILE A 174 -30.88 -34.60 -9.36
N VAL A 175 -30.57 -34.61 -8.06
CA VAL A 175 -29.89 -35.76 -7.42
C VAL A 175 -30.85 -36.92 -7.09
N GLY A 176 -32.14 -36.78 -7.41
CA GLY A 176 -33.11 -37.88 -7.36
C GLY A 176 -33.62 -38.24 -5.95
N THR A 177 -33.43 -37.39 -4.94
CA THR A 177 -33.93 -37.61 -3.57
C THR A 177 -35.32 -36.98 -3.37
N ALA A 178 -36.29 -37.37 -4.20
CA ALA A 178 -37.69 -37.13 -3.85
C ALA A 178 -38.10 -38.14 -2.76
N ALA A 179 -38.59 -37.65 -1.61
CA ALA A 179 -39.16 -38.52 -0.58
C ALA A 179 -40.26 -39.42 -1.21
N PRO A 180 -40.29 -40.73 -0.91
CA PRO A 180 -41.24 -41.64 -1.53
C PRO A 180 -42.67 -41.23 -1.15
N ALA A 181 -43.52 -41.04 -2.17
CA ALA A 181 -44.94 -40.77 -1.95
C ALA A 181 -45.58 -41.89 -1.12
N PRO A 182 -46.49 -41.58 -0.17
CA PRO A 182 -47.14 -42.60 0.63
C PRO A 182 -47.95 -43.53 -0.29
N LYS A 183 -47.65 -44.83 -0.27
CA LYS A 183 -48.48 -45.82 -0.96
C LYS A 183 -49.85 -45.84 -0.29
N ALA A 184 -50.88 -45.39 -1.01
CA ALA A 184 -52.26 -45.59 -0.62
C ALA A 184 -52.54 -47.11 -0.50
N GLY A 185 -52.72 -47.58 0.74
CA GLY A 185 -53.13 -48.95 1.02
C GLY A 185 -54.52 -49.21 0.45
N LYS A 186 -54.65 -50.27 -0.35
CA LYS A 186 -55.97 -50.77 -0.78
C LYS A 186 -56.80 -51.17 0.46
N PRO A 187 -58.08 -50.80 0.55
CA PRO A 187 -58.92 -51.28 1.63
C PRO A 187 -59.28 -52.75 1.39
N VAL A 188 -58.98 -53.59 2.36
CA VAL A 188 -59.48 -54.97 2.44
C VAL A 188 -60.98 -54.90 2.76
N LYS A 189 -61.82 -55.48 1.91
CA LYS A 189 -63.21 -55.81 2.23
C LYS A 189 -63.37 -57.32 2.35
N LYS A 190 -64.08 -57.69 3.41
CA LYS A 190 -64.46 -59.02 3.89
C LYS A 190 -65.28 -59.80 2.87
#